data_AF-A0A482TNN7-F1
#
_entry.id   AF-A0A482TNN7-F1
#
_cell.length_a   1.000
_cell.length_b   1.000
_cell.length_c   1.000
_cell.angle_alpha   90.00
_cell.angle_beta   90.00
_cell.angle_gamma   90.00
#
_symmetry.space_group_name_H-M   'P 1'
#
loop_
_entity.id
_entity.type
_entity.pdbx_description
1 polymer ?
#
loop_
_entity_poly.entity_id
_entity_poly.type
_entity_poly.pdbx_seq_one_letter_code
_entity_poly.pdbx_strand_id
1 'polypeptide(L)'
;MNPRVGYQLSFFVFGTVGLLHGVTEYVYEGQTVGLLTIFGGGFVIALTGYNTVRPESYDSPEKWGTLVYLTVIGSLLFAMSVSVKSV
;
A
#
# COMPACT_ATOMS: atom_id res chain seq x y z
N MET A 1 6.57 -17.11 -11.86
CA MET A 1 6.72 -16.35 -10.59
C MET A 1 5.51 -16.67 -9.72
N ASN A 2 5.69 -16.99 -8.42
CA ASN A 2 4.56 -17.26 -7.54
C ASN A 2 3.70 -15.98 -7.41
N PRO A 3 2.38 -15.99 -7.73
CA PRO A 3 1.53 -14.80 -7.71
C PRO A 3 1.58 -14.04 -6.38
N ARG A 4 1.73 -14.77 -5.27
CA ARG A 4 1.96 -14.20 -3.92
C ARG A 4 3.10 -13.20 -3.88
N VAL A 5 4.23 -13.53 -4.52
CA VAL A 5 5.44 -12.68 -4.58
C VAL A 5 5.16 -11.43 -5.42
N GLY A 6 4.40 -11.57 -6.51
CA GLY A 6 3.95 -10.44 -7.31
C GLY A 6 3.11 -9.46 -6.49
N TYR A 7 2.11 -9.95 -5.76
CA TYR A 7 1.27 -9.11 -4.89
C TYR A 7 2.09 -8.44 -3.77
N GLN A 8 2.95 -9.18 -3.08
CA GLN A 8 3.81 -8.62 -2.02
C GLN A 8 4.71 -7.50 -2.54
N LEU A 9 5.30 -7.65 -3.73
CA LEU A 9 6.08 -6.60 -4.36
C LEU A 9 5.23 -5.38 -4.72
N SER A 10 4.05 -5.60 -5.31
CA SER A 10 3.12 -4.50 -5.61
C SER A 10 2.74 -3.72 -4.36
N PHE A 11 2.41 -4.41 -3.27
CA PHE A 11 2.12 -3.77 -2.00
C PHE A 11 3.27 -2.97 -1.43
N PHE A 12 4.46 -3.55 -1.45
CA PHE A 12 5.65 -2.87 -0.97
C PHE A 12 5.89 -1.58 -1.76
N VAL A 13 5.76 -1.63 -3.09
CA VAL A 13 5.93 -0.46 -3.95
C VAL A 13 4.85 0.59 -3.69
N PHE A 14 3.56 0.24 -3.78
CA PHE A 14 2.48 1.21 -3.58
C PHE A 14 2.47 1.78 -2.17
N GLY A 15 2.72 0.96 -1.16
CA GLY A 15 2.82 1.39 0.23
C GLY A 15 3.98 2.37 0.44
N THR A 16 5.17 2.07 -0.11
CA THR A 16 6.35 2.95 0.01
C THR A 16 6.16 4.26 -0.72
N VAL A 17 5.65 4.24 -1.96
CA VAL A 17 5.41 5.45 -2.72
C VAL A 17 4.34 6.31 -2.05
N GLY A 18 3.23 5.71 -1.60
CA GLY A 18 2.19 6.41 -0.85
C GLY A 18 2.74 7.05 0.43
N LEU A 19 3.54 6.32 1.20
CA LEU A 19 4.15 6.85 2.42
C LEU A 19 5.08 8.03 2.12
N LEU A 20 5.99 7.90 1.14
CA LEU A 20 6.90 8.99 0.77
C LEU A 20 6.15 10.21 0.24
N HIS A 21 5.10 9.99 -0.54
CA HIS A 21 4.25 11.06 -1.04
C HIS A 21 3.52 11.78 0.10
N GLY A 22 2.89 11.03 1.00
CA GLY A 22 2.20 11.59 2.16
C GLY A 22 3.13 12.34 3.10
N VAL A 23 4.34 11.82 3.33
CA VAL A 23 5.39 12.56 4.07
C VAL A 23 5.69 13.86 3.36
N THR A 24 5.76 13.85 2.03
CA THR A 24 6.06 15.06 1.28
C THR A 24 4.95 16.11 1.44
N GLU A 25 3.70 15.72 1.24
CA GLU A 25 2.52 16.58 1.38
C GLU A 25 2.35 17.12 2.81
N TYR A 26 2.56 16.28 3.82
CA TYR A 26 2.36 16.67 5.21
C TYR A 26 3.50 17.56 5.72
N VAL A 27 4.75 17.16 5.50
CA VAL A 27 5.93 17.83 6.07
C VAL A 27 6.31 19.08 5.30
N TYR A 28 6.30 19.04 3.96
CA TYR A 28 6.74 20.18 3.14
C TYR A 28 5.60 21.09 2.70
N GLU A 29 4.41 20.54 2.45
CA GLU A 29 3.27 21.32 1.93
C GLU A 29 2.24 21.66 3.02
N GLY A 30 2.38 21.10 4.23
CA GLY A 30 1.48 21.36 5.36
C GLY A 30 0.07 20.81 5.17
N GLN A 31 -0.15 19.92 4.20
CA GLN A 31 -1.47 19.37 3.91
C GLN A 31 -1.79 18.22 4.85
N THR A 32 -2.84 18.37 5.66
CA THR A 32 -3.30 17.30 6.58
C THR A 32 -3.76 16.04 5.85
N VAL A 33 -4.12 16.13 4.55
CA VAL A 33 -4.42 14.98 3.71
C VAL A 33 -3.20 14.05 3.58
N GLY A 34 -1.98 14.58 3.64
CA GLY A 34 -0.76 13.78 3.62
C GLY A 34 -0.68 12.77 4.78
N LEU A 35 -1.31 13.05 5.93
CA LEU A 35 -1.39 12.08 7.05
C LEU A 35 -2.17 10.83 6.67
N LEU A 36 -3.28 10.96 5.93
CA LEU A 36 -4.05 9.80 5.47
C LEU A 36 -3.19 8.92 4.56
N THR A 37 -2.40 9.55 3.68
CA THR A 37 -1.50 8.84 2.77
C THR A 37 -0.33 8.18 3.53
N ILE A 38 0.22 8.83 4.56
CA ILE A 38 1.24 8.25 5.46
C ILE A 38 0.69 7.02 6.17
N PHE A 39 -0.47 7.13 6.82
CA PHE A 39 -1.06 6.02 7.55
C PHE A 39 -1.48 4.88 6.62
N GLY A 40 -2.07 5.20 5.46
CA GLY A 40 -2.45 4.23 4.44
C GLY A 40 -1.23 3.48 3.88
N GLY A 41 -0.21 4.21 3.44
CA GLY A 41 1.03 3.63 2.91
C GLY A 41 1.77 2.79 3.97
N GLY A 42 1.89 3.31 5.19
CA GLY A 42 2.51 2.61 6.31
C GLY A 42 1.76 1.33 6.69
N PHE A 43 0.42 1.35 6.70
CA PHE A 43 -0.39 0.16 6.94
C PHE A 43 -0.16 -0.91 5.87
N VAL A 44 -0.12 -0.54 4.60
CA VAL A 44 0.15 -1.47 3.49
C VAL A 44 1.54 -2.12 3.62
N ILE A 45 2.57 -1.34 3.99
CA ILE A 45 3.92 -1.87 4.23
C ILE A 45 3.93 -2.82 5.42
N ALA A 46 3.31 -2.44 6.55
CA ALA A 46 3.25 -3.27 7.74
C ALA A 46 2.57 -4.61 7.47
N LEU A 47 1.49 -4.59 6.67
CA LEU A 47 0.73 -5.77 6.29
C LEU A 47 1.52 -6.65 5.30
N THR A 48 2.32 -6.05 4.41
CA THR A 48 3.28 -6.77 3.56
C THR A 48 4.36 -7.45 4.39
N GLY A 49 4.92 -6.74 5.37
CA GLY A 49 5.88 -7.29 6.33
C GLY A 49 5.31 -8.48 7.08
N TYR A 50 4.12 -8.31 7.68
CA TYR A 50 3.40 -9.38 8.38
C TYR A 50 3.19 -10.62 7.49
N ASN A 51 2.76 -10.43 6.24
CA ASN A 51 2.56 -11.53 5.30
C ASN A 51 3.88 -12.20 4.87
N THR A 52 4.99 -11.48 4.91
CA THR A 52 6.32 -12.04 4.61
C THR A 52 6.79 -12.97 5.72
N VAL A 53 6.51 -12.62 7.00
CA VAL A 53 6.89 -13.45 8.15
C VAL A 53 5.93 -14.61 8.41
N ARG A 54 4.69 -14.55 7.88
CA ARG A 54 3.65 -15.59 8.04
C ARG A 54 3.10 -16.07 6.69
N PRO A 55 3.93 -16.72 5.85
CA PRO A 55 3.56 -17.10 4.48
C PRO A 55 2.42 -18.13 4.41
N GLU A 56 2.33 -19.04 5.38
CA GLU A 56 1.36 -20.15 5.42
C GLU A 56 -0.10 -19.69 5.38
N SER A 57 -0.35 -18.45 5.80
CA SER A 57 -1.67 -17.83 5.77
C SER A 57 -2.18 -17.57 4.35
N TYR A 58 -1.32 -17.60 3.33
CA TYR A 58 -1.64 -17.19 1.96
C TYR A 58 -1.04 -18.09 0.86
N ASP A 59 -0.72 -19.35 1.18
CA ASP A 59 -0.09 -20.26 0.21
C ASP A 59 -1.06 -20.86 -0.81
N SER A 60 -2.36 -20.90 -0.51
CA SER A 60 -3.38 -21.42 -1.42
C SER A 60 -4.05 -20.30 -2.24
N PRO A 61 -4.32 -20.50 -3.54
CA PRO A 61 -4.98 -19.52 -4.41
C PRO A 61 -6.31 -18.99 -3.85
N GLU A 62 -7.06 -19.84 -3.14
CA GLU A 62 -8.33 -19.51 -2.48
C GLU A 62 -8.17 -18.41 -1.41
N LYS A 63 -6.98 -18.26 -0.83
CA LYS A 63 -6.66 -17.25 0.20
C LYS A 63 -6.07 -15.97 -0.40
N TRP A 64 -5.81 -15.93 -1.71
CA TRP A 64 -5.27 -14.74 -2.36
C TRP A 64 -6.31 -13.65 -2.54
N GLY A 65 -7.61 -13.94 -2.41
CA GLY A 65 -8.67 -12.95 -2.51
C GLY A 65 -8.41 -11.72 -1.63
N THR A 66 -8.00 -11.94 -0.38
CA THR A 66 -7.65 -10.84 0.54
C THR A 66 -6.47 -10.02 0.04
N LEU A 67 -5.43 -10.64 -0.53
CA LEU A 67 -4.29 -9.94 -1.13
C LEU A 67 -4.70 -9.14 -2.38
N VAL A 68 -5.66 -9.64 -3.17
CA VAL A 68 -6.17 -8.88 -4.32
C VAL A 68 -6.92 -7.64 -3.85
N TYR A 69 -7.86 -7.77 -2.91
CA TYR A 69 -8.61 -6.63 -2.37
C TYR A 69 -7.72 -5.57 -1.75
N LEU A 70 -6.77 -5.99 -0.94
CA LEU A 70 -5.79 -5.09 -0.36
C LEU A 70 -4.98 -4.39 -1.45
N THR A 71 -4.57 -5.09 -2.53
CA THR A 71 -3.76 -4.48 -3.61
C THR A 71 -4.58 -3.42 -4.33
N VAL A 72 -5.85 -3.72 -4.63
CA VAL A 72 -6.79 -2.77 -5.24
C VAL A 72 -6.98 -1.54 -4.35
N ILE A 73 -7.21 -1.73 -3.04
CA ILE A 73 -7.38 -0.63 -2.09
C ILE A 73 -6.10 0.21 -2.00
N GLY A 74 -4.93 -0.42 -1.91
CA GLY A 74 -3.64 0.27 -1.89
C GLY A 74 -3.41 1.10 -3.15
N SER A 75 -3.72 0.55 -4.33
CA SER A 75 -3.64 1.26 -5.60
C SER A 75 -4.63 2.43 -5.69
N LEU A 76 -5.85 2.29 -5.15
CA LEU A 76 -6.84 3.37 -5.11
C LEU A 76 -6.41 4.50 -4.17
N LEU A 77 -5.91 4.18 -2.98
CA LEU A 77 -5.39 5.18 -2.04
C LEU A 77 -4.21 5.95 -2.63
N PHE A 78 -3.31 5.23 -3.33
CA PHE A 78 -2.21 5.87 -4.07
C PHE A 78 -2.72 6.75 -5.21
N ALA A 79 -3.68 6.28 -6.01
CA ALA A 79 -4.27 7.08 -7.07
C ALA A 79 -4.94 8.34 -6.53
N MET A 80 -5.68 8.23 -5.43
CA MET A 80 -6.30 9.37 -4.75
C MET A 80 -5.27 10.38 -4.26
N SER A 81 -4.16 9.94 -3.66
CA SER A 81 -3.11 10.86 -3.23
C SER A 81 -2.48 11.61 -4.41
N VAL A 82 -2.22 10.91 -5.51
CA VAL A 82 -1.63 11.55 -6.71
C VAL A 82 -2.63 12.47 -7.42
N SER A 83 -3.92 12.14 -7.46
CA SER A 83 -4.96 12.94 -8.14
C SER A 83 -5.35 14.20 -7.38
N VAL A 84 -5.25 14.23 -6.05
CA VAL A 84 -5.53 15.45 -5.26
C VAL A 84 -4.59 16.59 -5.63
N LYS A 85 -3.38 16.28 -6.11
CA LYS A 85 -2.38 17.27 -6.55
C LYS A 85 -2.66 17.92 -7.90
N SER A 86 -3.61 17.40 -8.69
CA SER A 86 -3.88 17.89 -10.06
C SER A 86 -5.05 18.89 -10.16
N VAL A 87 -5.56 19.42 -9.04
CA VAL A 87 -6.65 20.41 -9.00
C VAL A 87 -6.15 21.72 -8.42
#